data_AF-C0D9E2-F1
#
_entry.id   AF-C0D9E2-F1
#
_cell.length_a   1.000
_cell.length_b   1.000
_cell.length_c   1.000
_cell.angle_alpha   90.00
_cell.angle_beta   90.00
_cell.angle_gamma   90.00
#
_symmetry.space_group_name_H-M   'P 1'
#
loop_
_entity.id
_entity.type
_entity.pdbx_description
1 polymer ?
#
loop_
_entity_poly.entity_id
_entity_poly.type
_entity_poly.pdbx_seq_one_letter_code
_entity_poly.pdbx_strand_id
1 'polypeptide(L)'
;AAEKQPAVGDQRFYPREYQAAREALKTIAYYENVWLPDDEAGYIALHFVNATQEGEEMQTTIQVTETVQELIKMIQIHFNMSLDETSLSYQRLITHIRYFVRRLFVNEPAGGGDDLLFEQVKSAYPRSYTCVCKIRDYFRMKFHCEITEEEMTYLMLHIRRVTSREGT
;
A
#
# COMPACT_ATOMS: atom_id res chain seq x y z
N ALA A 1 -27.61 -1.99 12.23
CA ALA A 1 -27.13 -2.54 10.95
C ALA A 1 -25.62 -2.49 11.00
N ALA A 2 -24.93 -3.64 10.96
CA ALA A 2 -23.48 -3.66 11.03
C ALA A 2 -22.93 -2.99 9.76
N GLU A 3 -22.27 -1.86 9.96
CA GLU A 3 -21.55 -1.15 8.92
C GLU A 3 -20.42 -2.09 8.46
N LYS A 4 -20.52 -2.59 7.22
CA LYS A 4 -19.39 -3.32 6.61
C LYS A 4 -18.28 -2.30 6.37
N GLN A 5 -17.37 -2.22 7.33
CA GLN A 5 -16.19 -1.35 7.35
C GLN A 5 -14.95 -2.09 6.79
N PRO A 6 -13.91 -1.34 6.37
CA PRO A 6 -13.16 -1.66 5.16
C PRO A 6 -12.20 -2.83 5.33
N ALA A 7 -11.81 -3.43 4.21
CA ALA A 7 -10.89 -4.57 4.09
C ALA A 7 -9.42 -4.26 4.50
N VAL A 8 -9.24 -3.37 5.47
CA VAL A 8 -7.96 -2.78 5.89
C VAL A 8 -7.19 -3.73 6.81
N GLY A 9 -7.91 -4.55 7.59
CA GLY A 9 -7.34 -5.63 8.41
C GLY A 9 -7.25 -6.99 7.71
N ASP A 10 -7.34 -7.03 6.37
CA ASP A 10 -7.31 -8.29 5.61
C ASP A 10 -5.94 -8.97 5.74
N GLN A 11 -5.95 -10.29 5.99
CA GLN A 11 -4.78 -11.16 6.12
C GLN A 11 -3.77 -10.98 4.98
N ARG A 12 -4.22 -10.52 3.81
CA ARG A 12 -3.41 -10.32 2.60
C ARG A 12 -2.35 -9.22 2.74
N PHE A 13 -2.67 -8.12 3.44
CA PHE A 13 -1.80 -6.93 3.50
C PHE A 13 -0.91 -6.89 4.74
N TYR A 14 -1.42 -7.44 5.84
CA TYR A 14 -0.73 -7.50 7.12
C TYR A 14 -0.77 -8.93 7.68
N PRO A 15 -0.21 -9.93 6.96
CA PRO A 15 -0.32 -11.34 7.35
C PRO A 15 0.32 -11.61 8.71
N ARG A 16 1.39 -10.88 9.05
CA ARG A 16 2.08 -11.02 10.33
C ARG A 16 1.28 -10.44 11.48
N GLU A 17 0.74 -9.24 11.30
CA GLU A 17 -0.06 -8.55 12.30
C GLU A 17 -1.40 -9.24 12.49
N TYR A 18 -2.01 -9.76 11.43
CA TYR A 18 -3.21 -10.59 11.49
C TYR A 18 -2.95 -11.91 12.22
N GLN A 19 -1.82 -12.58 11.94
CA GLN A 19 -1.45 -13.78 12.68
C GLN A 19 -1.23 -13.48 14.17
N ALA A 20 -0.53 -12.39 14.49
CA ALA A 20 -0.36 -11.95 15.88
C ALA A 20 -1.71 -11.62 16.55
N ALA A 21 -2.62 -11.00 15.81
CA ALA A 21 -3.97 -10.68 16.29
C ALA A 21 -4.78 -11.93 16.62
N ARG A 22 -4.67 -12.99 15.81
CA ARG A 22 -5.31 -14.28 16.10
C ARG A 22 -4.77 -14.93 17.36
N GLU A 23 -3.45 -14.86 17.61
CA GLU A 23 -2.87 -15.34 18.86
C GLU A 23 -3.31 -14.47 20.06
N ALA A 24 -3.49 -13.16 19.85
CA ALA A 24 -4.04 -12.26 20.87
C ALA A 24 -5.50 -12.64 21.24
N LEU A 25 -6.35 -12.97 20.27
CA LEU A 25 -7.72 -13.45 20.54
C LEU A 25 -7.73 -14.73 21.39
N LYS A 26 -6.85 -15.70 21.09
CA LYS A 26 -6.71 -16.91 21.92
C LYS A 26 -6.28 -16.59 23.34
N THR A 27 -5.38 -15.61 23.49
CA THR A 27 -4.90 -15.14 24.80
C THR A 27 -6.04 -14.50 25.60
N ILE A 28 -6.84 -13.64 24.98
CA ILE A 28 -8.03 -13.02 25.59
C ILE A 28 -9.03 -14.12 26.01
N ALA A 29 -9.31 -15.09 25.14
CA ALA A 29 -10.21 -16.19 25.46
C ALA A 29 -9.73 -17.02 26.66
N TYR A 30 -8.42 -17.24 26.79
CA TYR A 30 -7.84 -17.96 27.90
C TYR A 30 -7.96 -17.23 29.25
N TYR A 31 -7.65 -15.93 29.30
CA TYR A 31 -7.63 -15.17 30.55
C TYR A 31 -9.01 -14.64 30.96
N GLU A 32 -9.81 -14.18 30.00
CA GLU A 32 -11.09 -13.52 30.25
C GLU A 32 -12.29 -14.46 30.08
N ASN A 33 -12.06 -15.69 29.58
CA ASN A 33 -13.10 -16.69 29.32
C ASN A 33 -14.22 -16.18 28.37
N VAL A 34 -13.84 -15.32 27.41
CA VAL A 34 -14.74 -14.76 26.38
C VAL A 34 -14.21 -15.11 24.99
N TRP A 35 -15.10 -15.61 24.12
CA TRP A 35 -14.78 -15.91 22.72
C TRP A 35 -15.22 -14.75 21.83
N LEU A 36 -14.25 -14.00 21.35
CA LEU A 36 -14.49 -12.93 20.39
C LEU A 36 -14.60 -13.49 18.96
N PRO A 37 -15.40 -12.86 18.09
CA PRO A 37 -15.48 -13.24 16.68
C PRO A 37 -14.12 -13.14 15.98
N ASP A 38 -13.88 -13.98 14.96
CA ASP A 38 -12.66 -13.90 14.15
C ASP A 38 -12.49 -12.53 13.45
N ASP A 39 -13.60 -11.81 13.22
CA ASP A 39 -13.60 -10.45 12.65
C ASP A 39 -12.82 -9.46 13.53
N GLU A 40 -12.72 -9.69 14.84
CA GLU A 40 -11.94 -8.86 15.77
C GLU A 40 -10.42 -8.94 15.51
N ALA A 41 -9.95 -10.02 14.87
CA ALA A 41 -8.54 -10.14 14.52
C ALA A 41 -8.11 -9.05 13.52
N GLY A 42 -9.01 -8.60 12.64
CA GLY A 42 -8.74 -7.51 11.71
C GLY A 42 -8.51 -6.18 12.44
N TYR A 43 -9.32 -5.88 13.45
CA TYR A 43 -9.21 -4.65 14.25
C TYR A 43 -7.93 -4.65 15.10
N ILE A 44 -7.63 -5.76 15.78
CA ILE A 44 -6.40 -5.89 16.57
C ILE A 44 -5.16 -5.77 15.66
N ALA A 45 -5.18 -6.39 14.48
CA ALA A 45 -4.09 -6.29 13.50
C ALA A 45 -3.87 -4.84 13.08
N LEU A 46 -4.94 -4.10 12.80
CA LEU A 46 -4.87 -2.69 12.45
C LEU A 46 -4.29 -1.83 13.59
N HIS A 47 -4.65 -2.11 14.84
CA HIS A 47 -4.03 -1.46 16.01
C HIS A 47 -2.53 -1.75 16.11
N PHE A 48 -2.09 -2.97 15.79
CA PHE A 48 -0.65 -3.28 15.72
C PHE A 48 0.05 -2.48 14.62
N VAL A 49 -0.56 -2.40 13.43
CA VAL A 49 -0.02 -1.60 12.31
C VAL A 49 0.10 -0.13 12.72
N ASN A 50 -0.97 0.45 13.28
CA ASN A 50 -0.94 1.85 13.73
C ASN A 50 0.15 2.09 14.79
N ALA A 51 0.30 1.19 15.76
CA ALA A 51 1.33 1.30 16.81
C ALA A 51 2.76 1.29 16.26
N THR A 52 3.00 0.68 15.09
CA THR A 52 4.32 0.68 14.44
C THR A 52 4.64 1.98 13.69
N GLN A 53 3.66 2.86 13.47
CA GLN A 53 3.79 4.07 12.66
C GLN A 53 4.00 5.36 13.47
N GLU A 54 4.63 5.25 14.65
CA GLU A 54 5.13 6.39 15.46
C GLU A 54 4.09 7.51 15.69
N GLY A 55 2.90 7.17 16.20
CA GLY A 55 1.91 8.16 16.63
C GLY A 55 0.98 8.68 15.53
N GLU A 56 0.89 8.00 14.39
CA GLU A 56 -0.14 8.28 13.39
C GLU A 56 -1.55 8.09 13.90
N GLU A 57 -2.47 8.95 13.45
CA GLU A 57 -3.89 8.75 13.65
C GLU A 57 -4.37 7.50 12.91
N MET A 58 -5.25 6.73 13.57
CA MET A 58 -5.83 5.51 13.01
C MET A 58 -6.48 5.74 11.63
N GLN A 59 -7.12 6.90 11.45
CA GLN A 59 -7.75 7.26 10.18
C GLN A 59 -6.73 7.39 9.05
N THR A 60 -5.57 7.96 9.31
CA THR A 60 -4.47 8.04 8.33
C THR A 60 -3.97 6.65 7.97
N THR A 61 -3.76 5.76 8.96
CA THR A 61 -3.35 4.37 8.71
C THR A 61 -4.34 3.62 7.81
N ILE A 62 -5.64 3.79 8.07
CA ILE A 62 -6.73 3.23 7.25
C ILE A 62 -6.65 3.78 5.82
N GLN A 63 -6.62 5.09 5.66
CA GLN A 63 -6.60 5.75 4.35
C GLN A 63 -5.36 5.38 3.51
N VAL A 64 -4.19 5.31 4.16
CA VAL A 64 -2.95 4.85 3.53
C VAL A 64 -3.10 3.42 3.03
N THR A 65 -3.63 2.53 3.86
CA THR A 65 -3.82 1.12 3.51
C THR A 65 -4.75 0.98 2.31
N GLU A 66 -5.94 1.58 2.34
CA GLU A 66 -6.91 1.53 1.25
C GLU A 66 -6.31 2.06 -0.06
N THR A 67 -5.59 3.17 0.02
CA THR A 67 -4.93 3.76 -1.16
C THR A 67 -3.88 2.80 -1.72
N VAL A 68 -3.05 2.16 -0.88
CA VAL A 68 -2.09 1.14 -1.34
C VAL A 68 -2.82 0.00 -2.06
N GLN A 69 -3.95 -0.49 -1.53
CA GLN A 69 -4.74 -1.56 -2.15
C GLN A 69 -5.24 -1.16 -3.54
N GLU A 70 -5.78 0.05 -3.67
CA GLU A 70 -6.27 0.59 -4.94
C GLU A 70 -5.13 0.71 -5.97
N LEU A 71 -3.96 1.18 -5.55
CA LEU A 71 -2.78 1.30 -6.43
C LEU A 71 -2.27 -0.06 -6.91
N ILE A 72 -2.19 -1.05 -6.02
CA ILE A 72 -1.79 -2.42 -6.41
C ILE A 72 -2.78 -2.98 -7.44
N LYS A 73 -4.09 -2.77 -7.23
CA LYS A 73 -5.12 -3.20 -8.18
C LYS A 73 -4.99 -2.48 -9.54
N MET A 74 -4.71 -1.18 -9.54
CA MET A 74 -4.45 -0.42 -10.77
C MET A 74 -3.25 -0.97 -11.54
N ILE A 75 -2.17 -1.34 -10.84
CA ILE A 75 -0.98 -1.96 -11.44
C ILE A 75 -1.34 -3.32 -12.05
N GLN A 76 -2.01 -4.20 -11.29
CA GLN A 76 -2.42 -5.53 -11.77
C GLN A 76 -3.30 -5.44 -13.02
N ILE A 77 -4.30 -4.55 -13.02
CA ILE A 77 -5.19 -4.32 -14.18
C ILE A 77 -4.40 -3.75 -15.36
N HIS A 78 -3.51 -2.79 -15.14
CA HIS A 78 -2.73 -2.16 -16.21
C HIS A 78 -1.83 -3.19 -16.93
N PHE A 79 -1.20 -4.08 -16.17
CA PHE A 79 -0.28 -5.07 -16.72
C PHE A 79 -0.97 -6.38 -17.12
N ASN A 80 -2.25 -6.54 -16.76
CA ASN A 80 -3.04 -7.76 -16.93
C ASN A 80 -2.33 -8.97 -16.30
N MET A 81 -1.94 -8.82 -15.04
CA MET A 81 -1.20 -9.85 -14.29
C MET A 81 -1.60 -9.88 -12.82
N SER A 82 -1.50 -11.06 -12.20
CA SER A 82 -1.43 -11.18 -10.74
C SER A 82 -0.02 -10.84 -10.27
N LEU A 83 0.13 -10.43 -9.01
CA LEU A 83 1.45 -10.25 -8.40
C LEU A 83 1.58 -11.31 -7.32
N ASP A 84 2.72 -12.00 -7.26
CA ASP A 84 3.00 -12.93 -6.16
C ASP A 84 3.20 -12.17 -4.83
N GLU A 85 2.18 -12.25 -3.96
CA GLU A 85 2.14 -11.61 -2.66
C GLU A 85 3.22 -12.12 -1.69
N THR A 86 3.76 -13.31 -1.94
CA THR A 86 4.83 -13.91 -1.13
C THR A 86 6.23 -13.45 -1.57
N SER A 87 6.34 -12.83 -2.75
CA SER A 87 7.63 -12.43 -3.31
C SER A 87 8.23 -11.23 -2.56
N LEU A 88 9.56 -11.24 -2.42
CA LEU A 88 10.31 -10.09 -1.89
C LEU A 88 10.11 -8.82 -2.75
N SER A 89 9.87 -8.97 -4.05
CA SER A 89 9.61 -7.84 -4.95
C SER A 89 8.28 -7.16 -4.60
N TYR A 90 7.24 -7.95 -4.33
CA TYR A 90 5.92 -7.45 -3.94
C TYR A 90 5.95 -6.79 -2.56
N GLN A 91 6.58 -7.44 -1.56
CA GLN A 91 6.71 -6.86 -0.23
C GLN A 91 7.43 -5.50 -0.25
N ARG A 92 8.50 -5.37 -1.06
CA ARG A 92 9.18 -4.08 -1.25
C ARG A 92 8.27 -3.06 -1.92
N LEU A 93 7.57 -3.44 -2.98
CA LEU A 93 6.63 -2.54 -3.65
C LEU A 93 5.59 -1.98 -2.67
N ILE A 94 4.97 -2.83 -1.85
CA ILE A 94 3.99 -2.39 -0.85
C ILE A 94 4.62 -1.40 0.13
N THR A 95 5.78 -1.72 0.70
CA THR A 95 6.44 -0.83 1.65
C THR A 95 6.75 0.53 1.03
N HIS A 96 7.23 0.54 -0.20
CA HIS A 96 7.57 1.76 -0.93
C HIS A 96 6.35 2.59 -1.31
N ILE A 97 5.28 1.96 -1.80
CA ILE A 97 4.00 2.64 -2.06
C ILE A 97 3.43 3.19 -0.74
N ARG A 98 3.44 2.41 0.34
CA ARG A 98 2.94 2.84 1.65
C ARG A 98 3.65 4.11 2.13
N TYR A 99 4.98 4.12 2.06
CA TYR A 99 5.77 5.30 2.43
C TYR A 99 5.46 6.50 1.53
N PHE A 100 5.35 6.28 0.22
CA PHE A 100 4.97 7.32 -0.74
C PHE A 100 3.59 7.92 -0.42
N VAL A 101 2.56 7.10 -0.26
CA VAL A 101 1.19 7.54 0.08
C VAL A 101 1.16 8.28 1.41
N ARG A 102 1.87 7.77 2.42
CA ARG A 102 2.01 8.41 3.72
C ARG A 102 2.58 9.82 3.58
N ARG A 103 3.70 9.97 2.87
CA ARG A 103 4.34 11.29 2.64
C ARG A 103 3.41 12.27 1.94
N LEU A 104 2.67 11.80 0.94
CA LEU A 104 1.69 12.63 0.24
C LEU A 104 0.60 13.16 1.18
N PHE A 105 0.08 12.34 2.09
CA PHE A 105 -0.95 12.77 3.04
C PHE A 105 -0.43 13.66 4.16
N VAL A 106 0.85 13.53 4.53
CA VAL A 106 1.50 14.38 5.54
C VAL A 106 1.99 15.72 4.95
N ASN A 107 1.76 15.97 3.66
CA ASN A 107 2.17 17.20 2.95
C ASN A 107 3.66 17.54 3.13
N GLU A 108 4.52 16.53 3.22
CA GLU A 108 5.94 16.78 3.11
C GLU A 108 6.26 17.12 1.65
N PRO A 109 6.78 18.32 1.34
CA PRO A 109 7.15 18.65 -0.02
C PRO A 109 8.17 17.62 -0.53
N ALA A 110 7.84 16.95 -1.63
CA ALA A 110 8.84 16.25 -2.41
C ALA A 110 9.82 17.30 -2.97
N GLY A 111 11.11 16.97 -2.90
CA GLY A 111 12.15 17.82 -3.47
C GLY A 111 11.96 17.99 -4.98
N GLY A 112 12.57 19.02 -5.55
CA GLY A 112 12.63 19.20 -7.00
C GLY A 112 13.51 18.12 -7.64
N GLY A 113 12.95 17.37 -8.57
CA GLY A 113 13.64 16.32 -9.31
C GLY A 113 14.52 16.83 -10.44
N ASP A 114 15.42 15.97 -10.91
CA ASP A 114 16.25 16.16 -12.10
C ASP A 114 15.50 15.67 -13.35
N ASP A 115 15.01 16.61 -14.17
CA ASP A 115 14.25 16.37 -15.40
C ASP A 115 14.91 15.34 -16.34
N LEU A 116 16.25 15.24 -16.31
CA LEU A 116 17.01 14.33 -17.18
C LEU A 116 16.77 12.85 -16.83
N LEU A 117 16.72 12.50 -15.55
CA LEU A 117 16.52 11.11 -15.12
C LEU A 117 15.10 10.65 -15.45
N PHE A 118 14.11 11.53 -15.26
CA PHE A 118 12.72 11.22 -15.56
C PHE A 118 12.53 10.84 -17.03
N GLU A 119 13.04 11.65 -17.96
CA GLU A 119 12.92 11.37 -19.39
C GLU A 119 13.65 10.08 -19.80
N GLN A 120 14.81 9.76 -19.18
CA GLN A 120 15.50 8.50 -19.41
C GLN A 120 14.67 7.29 -18.96
N VAL A 121 14.12 7.33 -17.75
CA VAL A 121 13.32 6.23 -17.19
C VAL A 121 12.01 6.06 -17.94
N LYS A 122 11.35 7.16 -18.32
CA LYS A 122 10.16 7.20 -19.16
C LYS A 122 10.41 6.54 -20.52
N SER A 123 11.52 6.89 -21.17
CA SER A 123 11.92 6.29 -22.44
C SER A 123 12.24 4.80 -22.31
N ALA A 124 12.92 4.40 -21.23
CA ALA A 124 13.27 3.01 -20.98
C ALA A 124 12.07 2.12 -20.64
N TYR A 125 11.05 2.65 -19.95
CA TYR A 125 9.93 1.88 -19.41
C TYR A 125 8.55 2.52 -19.73
N PRO A 126 8.14 2.58 -21.02
CA PRO A 126 6.93 3.28 -21.45
C PRO A 126 5.62 2.70 -20.88
N ARG A 127 5.55 1.38 -20.63
CA ARG A 127 4.39 0.78 -19.94
C ARG A 127 4.30 1.22 -18.48
N SER A 128 5.43 1.20 -17.76
CA SER A 128 5.49 1.69 -16.37
C SER A 128 5.10 3.17 -16.31
N TYR A 129 5.61 4.00 -17.22
CA TYR A 129 5.22 5.41 -17.33
C TYR A 129 3.71 5.57 -17.50
N THR A 130 3.11 4.85 -18.44
CA THR A 130 1.66 4.89 -18.67
C THR A 130 0.87 4.47 -17.42
N CYS A 131 1.35 3.48 -16.67
CA CYS A 131 0.74 3.08 -15.40
C CYS A 131 0.83 4.19 -14.35
N VAL A 132 2.00 4.82 -14.22
CA VAL A 132 2.22 5.91 -13.25
C VAL A 132 1.42 7.16 -13.61
N CYS A 133 1.21 7.47 -14.90
CA CYS A 133 0.29 8.55 -15.30
C CYS A 133 -1.13 8.32 -14.79
N LYS A 134 -1.65 7.08 -14.89
CA LYS A 134 -2.97 6.74 -14.34
C LYS A 134 -3.01 6.91 -12.83
N ILE A 135 -1.93 6.54 -12.13
CA ILE A 135 -1.79 6.73 -10.68
C ILE A 135 -1.80 8.22 -10.33
N ARG A 136 -1.04 9.05 -11.05
CA ARG A 136 -1.04 10.51 -10.88
C ARG A 136 -2.42 11.10 -11.08
N ASP A 137 -3.11 10.73 -12.15
CA ASP A 137 -4.46 11.23 -12.41
C ASP A 137 -5.44 10.81 -11.30
N TYR A 138 -5.30 9.59 -10.77
CA TYR A 138 -6.05 9.12 -9.61
C TYR A 138 -5.81 9.98 -8.36
N PHE A 139 -4.56 10.29 -8.00
CA PHE A 139 -4.25 11.15 -6.85
C PHE A 139 -4.79 12.56 -7.02
N ARG A 140 -4.65 13.11 -8.22
CA ARG A 140 -5.15 14.43 -8.57
C ARG A 140 -6.68 14.52 -8.46
N MET A 141 -7.39 13.49 -8.93
CA MET A 141 -8.85 13.45 -8.91
C MET A 141 -9.42 13.14 -7.52
N LYS A 142 -8.83 12.20 -6.77
CA LYS A 142 -9.37 11.72 -5.49
C LYS A 142 -8.93 12.56 -4.30
N PHE A 143 -7.68 13.03 -4.31
CA PHE A 143 -7.05 13.69 -3.16
C PHE A 143 -6.61 15.13 -3.44
N HIS A 144 -6.81 15.64 -4.67
CA HIS A 144 -6.32 16.96 -5.09
C HIS A 144 -4.81 17.15 -4.84
N CYS A 145 -4.07 16.05 -4.94
CA CYS A 145 -2.64 15.99 -4.70
C CYS A 145 -1.92 15.80 -6.05
N GLU A 146 -0.84 16.55 -6.25
CA GLU A 146 0.00 16.44 -7.43
C GLU A 146 1.21 15.56 -7.11
N ILE A 147 1.50 14.59 -7.99
CA ILE A 147 2.69 13.74 -7.91
C ILE A 147 3.79 14.37 -8.77
N THR A 148 5.00 14.53 -8.23
CA THR A 148 6.14 15.12 -8.94
C THR A 148 6.78 14.12 -9.91
N GLU A 149 7.58 14.62 -10.85
CA GLU A 149 8.32 13.74 -11.78
C GLU A 149 9.34 12.84 -11.08
N GLU A 150 9.91 13.29 -9.95
CA GLU A 150 10.79 12.47 -9.11
C GLU A 150 10.02 11.27 -8.54
N GLU A 151 8.84 11.51 -7.99
CA GLU A 151 7.96 10.48 -7.46
C GLU A 151 7.45 9.55 -8.56
N MET A 152 7.14 10.10 -9.74
CA MET A 152 6.79 9.29 -10.91
C MET A 152 7.96 8.39 -11.32
N THR A 153 9.19 8.92 -11.35
CA THR A 153 10.42 8.16 -11.63
C THR A 153 10.58 7.00 -10.66
N TYR A 154 10.44 7.30 -9.37
CA TYR A 154 10.50 6.31 -8.31
C TYR A 154 9.47 5.19 -8.51
N LEU A 155 8.20 5.54 -8.73
CA LEU A 155 7.13 4.56 -8.98
C LEU A 155 7.40 3.73 -10.24
N MET A 156 7.88 4.33 -11.32
CA MET A 156 8.20 3.63 -12.57
C MET A 156 9.20 2.49 -12.35
N LEU A 157 10.27 2.76 -11.58
CA LEU A 157 11.30 1.77 -11.27
C LEU A 157 10.77 0.61 -10.41
N HIS A 158 9.94 0.92 -9.40
CA HIS A 158 9.36 -0.09 -8.52
C HIS A 158 8.35 -0.97 -9.23
N ILE A 159 7.47 -0.37 -10.04
CA ILE A 159 6.53 -1.09 -10.90
C ILE A 159 7.30 -1.96 -11.89
N ARG A 160 8.29 -1.40 -12.60
CA ARG A 160 9.10 -2.16 -13.56
C ARG A 160 9.71 -3.41 -12.89
N ARG A 161 10.23 -3.28 -11.67
CA ARG A 161 10.88 -4.38 -10.94
C ARG A 161 9.92 -5.51 -10.57
N VAL A 162 8.67 -5.21 -10.22
CA VAL A 162 7.68 -6.24 -9.90
C VAL A 162 7.15 -6.90 -11.18
N THR A 163 6.95 -6.13 -12.25
CA THR A 163 6.35 -6.62 -13.49
C THR A 163 7.34 -7.30 -14.44
N SER A 164 8.65 -7.12 -14.24
CA SER A 164 9.68 -7.72 -15.11
C SER A 164 10.07 -9.14 -14.69
N ARG A 165 9.74 -9.57 -13.47
CA ARG A 165 10.20 -10.84 -12.90
C ARG A 165 9.26 -12.02 -13.12
N GLU A 166 8.13 -11.83 -13.79
CA GLU A 166 7.21 -12.92 -14.17
C GLU A 166 7.16 -13.16 -15.69
N GLY A 167 8.19 -12.70 -16.41
CA GLY A 167 8.32 -12.86 -17.86
C GLY A 167 9.57 -13.63 -18.25
N THR A 168 9.79 -14.80 -17.67
CA THR A 168 10.68 -15.87 -18.18
C THR A 168 10.11 -17.21 -17.79
#